data_AF-A0A0N4SVK4-F1
#
_entry.id   AF-A0A0N4SVK4-F1
#
_cell.length_a   1.000
_cell.length_b   1.000
_cell.length_c   1.000
_cell.angle_alpha   90.00
_cell.angle_beta   90.00
_cell.angle_gamma   90.00
#
_symmetry.space_group_name_H-M   'P 1'
#
loop_
_entity.id
_entity.type
_entity.pdbx_description
1 polymer ?
#
loop_
_entity_poly.entity_id
_entity_poly.type
_entity_poly.pdbx_seq_one_letter_code
_entity_poly.pdbx_strand_id
1 'polypeptide(L)'
;MEPPGEKPGEAEALSITPQLLKSHSGEFALDSILLLKLRGLGVVDLGCLGECLNLEWLDLSGNALTHLGPLASLRQLAVLNVSNNRLTGLEPLAA
;
A
#
# COMPACT_ATOMS: atom_id res chain seq x y z
N MET A 1 17.80 4.45 -30.43
CA MET A 1 17.43 5.60 -29.60
C MET A 1 16.36 5.11 -28.65
N GLU A 2 16.75 4.83 -27.42
CA GLU A 2 15.82 4.46 -26.36
C GLU A 2 14.97 5.70 -26.02
N PRO A 3 13.67 5.55 -25.69
CA PRO A 3 12.85 6.69 -25.36
C PRO A 3 13.41 7.39 -24.11
N PRO A 4 13.28 8.72 -24.03
CA PRO A 4 13.87 9.50 -22.97
C PRO A 4 13.26 9.07 -21.64
N GLY A 5 14.12 8.81 -20.65
CA GLY A 5 13.69 8.47 -19.32
C GLY A 5 12.65 9.46 -18.83
N GLU A 6 11.44 8.94 -18.60
CA GLU A 6 10.45 9.57 -17.74
C GLU A 6 11.18 9.93 -16.44
N LYS A 7 11.55 11.19 -16.31
CA LYS A 7 11.90 11.77 -15.02
C LYS A 7 10.66 11.51 -14.17
N PRO A 8 10.74 10.72 -13.08
CA PRO A 8 9.62 10.63 -12.16
C PRO A 8 9.55 12.01 -11.53
N GLY A 9 8.70 12.86 -12.14
CA GLY A 9 8.36 14.18 -11.63
C GLY A 9 7.95 13.98 -10.19
N GLU A 10 8.50 14.84 -9.31
CA GLU A 10 8.02 15.15 -7.97
C GLU A 10 6.74 14.40 -7.62
N ALA A 11 6.88 13.13 -7.26
CA ALA A 11 5.72 12.27 -7.05
C ALA A 11 5.06 12.82 -5.80
N GLU A 12 3.92 13.50 -5.98
CA GLU A 12 3.05 13.89 -4.88
C GLU A 12 2.93 12.66 -3.98
N ALA A 13 3.50 12.78 -2.79
CA ALA A 13 3.49 11.74 -1.78
C ALA A 13 2.05 11.27 -1.58
N LEU A 14 1.69 10.14 -2.18
CA LEU A 14 0.31 9.66 -2.13
C LEU A 14 0.11 8.97 -0.77
N SER A 15 -0.91 9.43 -0.04
CA SER A 15 -1.35 8.75 1.19
C SER A 15 -2.59 7.93 0.89
N ILE A 16 -2.65 6.72 1.45
CA ILE A 16 -3.81 5.83 1.30
C ILE A 16 -4.98 6.40 2.10
N THR A 17 -6.04 6.79 1.39
CA THR A 17 -7.30 7.25 1.98
C THR A 17 -8.40 6.20 1.82
N PRO A 18 -9.43 6.21 2.68
CA PRO A 18 -10.58 5.31 2.53
C PRO A 18 -11.28 5.44 1.18
N GLN A 19 -11.30 6.64 0.60
CA GLN A 19 -11.91 6.90 -0.71
C GLN A 19 -11.12 6.22 -1.83
N LEU A 20 -9.78 6.30 -1.78
CA LEU A 20 -8.91 5.62 -2.72
C LEU A 20 -9.12 4.10 -2.63
N LEU A 21 -9.14 3.56 -1.41
CA LEU A 21 -9.36 2.13 -1.18
C LEU A 21 -10.68 1.65 -1.79
N LYS A 22 -11.78 2.32 -1.46
CA LYS A 22 -13.11 2.00 -2.00
C LYS A 22 -13.18 2.15 -3.52
N SER A 23 -12.53 3.17 -4.08
CA SER A 23 -12.48 3.37 -5.52
C SER A 23 -11.65 2.31 -6.25
N HIS A 24 -10.62 1.75 -5.61
CA HIS A 24 -9.76 0.72 -6.21
C HIS A 24 -10.30 -0.70 -6.01
N SER A 25 -10.86 -0.99 -4.83
CA SER A 25 -11.45 -2.30 -4.53
C SER A 25 -12.86 -2.45 -5.12
N GLY A 26 -13.58 -1.35 -5.34
CA GLY A 26 -14.99 -1.35 -5.69
C GLY A 26 -15.92 -1.59 -4.49
N GLU A 27 -15.36 -1.72 -3.29
CA GLU A 27 -16.11 -2.01 -2.07
C GLU A 27 -16.61 -0.73 -1.39
N PHE A 28 -17.76 -0.84 -0.74
CA PHE A 28 -18.36 0.29 -0.01
C PHE A 28 -17.84 0.40 1.43
N ALA A 29 -17.34 -0.71 1.99
CA ALA A 29 -16.81 -0.84 3.35
C ALA A 29 -15.36 -1.33 3.32
N LEU A 30 -14.54 -0.85 4.26
CA LEU A 30 -13.12 -1.24 4.36
C LEU A 30 -12.97 -2.68 4.86
N ASP A 31 -13.87 -3.12 5.72
CA ASP A 31 -13.91 -4.50 6.24
C ASP A 31 -14.29 -5.54 5.17
N SER A 32 -14.89 -5.12 4.05
CA SER A 32 -15.20 -6.04 2.94
C SER A 32 -14.02 -6.26 2.00
N ILE A 33 -12.94 -5.48 2.14
CA ILE A 33 -11.79 -5.55 1.24
C ILE A 33 -10.93 -6.74 1.64
N LEU A 34 -10.93 -7.79 0.79
CA LEU A 34 -10.09 -8.97 0.95
C LEU A 34 -8.78 -8.87 0.15
N LEU A 35 -8.83 -8.22 -1.02
CA LEU A 35 -7.70 -8.11 -1.93
C LEU A 35 -7.50 -6.66 -2.37
N LEU A 36 -6.26 -6.20 -2.29
CA LEU A 36 -5.90 -4.85 -2.67
C LEU A 36 -4.57 -4.81 -3.43
N LYS A 37 -4.61 -4.19 -4.62
CA LYS A 37 -3.46 -4.02 -5.53
C LYS A 37 -3.21 -2.54 -5.72
N LEU A 38 -2.13 -2.04 -5.14
CA LEU A 38 -1.73 -0.63 -5.15
C LEU A 38 -0.28 -0.50 -5.60
N ARG A 39 0.06 -1.10 -6.75
CA ARG A 39 1.42 -1.15 -7.28
C ARG A 39 1.76 0.13 -8.03
N GLY A 40 2.93 0.72 -7.76
CA GLY A 40 3.47 1.80 -8.58
C GLY A 40 2.75 3.14 -8.46
N LEU A 41 2.01 3.38 -7.37
CA LEU A 41 1.21 4.59 -7.17
C LEU A 41 1.98 5.72 -6.47
N GLY A 42 3.23 5.48 -6.08
CA GLY A 42 4.04 6.47 -5.35
C GLY A 42 3.58 6.65 -3.90
N VAL A 43 2.99 5.61 -3.30
CA VAL A 43 2.49 5.67 -1.93
C VAL A 43 3.65 5.84 -0.95
N VAL A 44 3.57 6.82 -0.06
CA VAL A 44 4.56 7.02 1.02
C VAL A 44 3.98 6.72 2.40
N ASP A 45 2.66 6.82 2.53
CA ASP A 45 1.93 6.68 3.78
C ASP A 45 0.73 5.75 3.59
N LEU A 46 0.62 4.77 4.48
CA LEU A 46 -0.43 3.76 4.47
C LEU A 46 -1.73 4.25 5.14
N GLY A 47 -1.71 5.37 5.87
CA GLY A 47 -2.90 6.03 6.39
C GLY A 47 -3.92 5.07 7.02
N CYS A 48 -5.12 5.01 6.43
CA CYS A 48 -6.25 4.20 6.89
C CYS A 48 -6.18 2.71 6.49
N LEU A 49 -5.09 2.24 5.88
CA LEU A 49 -5.00 0.84 5.41
C LEU A 49 -5.13 -0.18 6.55
N GLY A 50 -4.73 0.19 7.77
CA GLY A 50 -4.89 -0.65 8.97
C GLY A 50 -6.34 -0.90 9.41
N GLU A 51 -7.31 -0.19 8.83
CA GLU A 51 -8.74 -0.40 9.09
C GLU A 51 -9.32 -1.55 8.25
N CYS A 52 -8.61 -2.04 7.23
CA CYS A 52 -9.04 -3.17 6.41
C CYS A 52 -8.81 -4.51 7.11
N LEU A 53 -9.49 -4.75 8.24
CA LEU A 53 -9.20 -5.86 9.17
C LEU A 53 -9.31 -7.26 8.53
N ASN A 54 -10.09 -7.42 7.47
CA ASN A 54 -10.27 -8.69 6.74
C ASN A 54 -9.39 -8.79 5.49
N LEU A 55 -8.42 -7.89 5.30
CA LEU A 55 -7.53 -7.93 4.14
C LEU A 55 -6.65 -9.17 4.20
N GLU A 56 -6.73 -10.01 3.17
CA GLU A 56 -5.95 -11.25 3.03
C GLU A 56 -4.77 -11.08 2.08
N TRP A 57 -4.93 -10.25 1.04
CA TRP A 57 -3.94 -10.08 -0.02
C TRP A 57 -3.66 -8.59 -0.28
N LEU A 58 -2.40 -8.18 -0.15
CA LEU A 58 -1.97 -6.80 -0.31
C LEU A 58 -0.69 -6.70 -1.16
N ASP A 59 -0.76 -5.95 -2.26
CA ASP A 59 0.39 -5.58 -3.07
C ASP A 59 0.60 -4.08 -3.09
N LEU A 60 1.71 -3.67 -2.49
CA LEU A 60 2.21 -2.32 -2.39
C LEU A 60 3.55 -2.17 -3.13
N SER A 61 3.84 -3.05 -4.09
CA SER A 61 5.12 -3.04 -4.78
C SER A 61 5.35 -1.77 -5.60
N GLY A 62 6.60 -1.34 -5.72
CA GLY A 62 6.96 -0.17 -6.53
C GLY A 62 6.46 1.16 -5.97
N ASN A 63 6.26 1.25 -4.65
CA ASN A 63 5.90 2.49 -3.97
C ASN A 63 7.12 3.10 -3.27
N ALA A 64 6.91 4.16 -2.49
CA ALA A 64 7.96 4.87 -1.76
C ALA A 64 7.77 4.76 -0.24
N LEU A 65 7.19 3.66 0.24
CA LEU A 65 6.94 3.42 1.65
C LEU A 65 8.25 3.35 2.43
N THR A 66 8.30 4.02 3.58
CA THR A 66 9.42 3.98 4.52
C THR A 66 9.11 3.19 5.79
N HIS A 67 7.81 3.05 6.12
CA HIS A 67 7.32 2.39 7.32
C HIS A 67 6.01 1.65 7.03
N LEU A 68 5.77 0.57 7.79
CA LEU A 68 4.61 -0.31 7.64
C LEU A 68 3.66 -0.27 8.84
N GLY A 69 3.73 0.79 9.67
CA GLY A 69 3.01 0.90 10.94
C GLY A 69 1.54 0.46 10.88
N PRO A 70 0.74 0.96 9.92
CA PRO A 70 -0.67 0.59 9.78
C PRO A 70 -0.93 -0.89 9.45
N LEU A 71 0.05 -1.62 8.91
CA LEU A 71 -0.11 -3.05 8.59
C LEU A 71 -0.15 -3.93 9.85
N ALA A 72 0.35 -3.46 10.99
CA ALA A 72 0.39 -4.23 12.24
C ALA A 72 -1.01 -4.67 12.73
N SER A 73 -2.05 -3.95 12.33
CA SER A 73 -3.45 -4.28 12.66
C SER A 73 -4.07 -5.36 11.78
N LEU A 74 -3.45 -5.69 10.64
CA LEU A 74 -4.01 -6.57 9.61
C LEU A 74 -3.75 -8.06 9.93
N ARG A 75 -4.48 -8.58 10.90
CA ARG A 75 -4.29 -9.94 11.42
C ARG A 75 -4.68 -11.05 10.44
N GLN A 76 -5.52 -10.76 9.44
CA GLN A 76 -5.95 -11.72 8.43
C GLN A 76 -5.04 -11.73 7.19
N LEU A 77 -3.99 -10.90 7.16
CA LEU A 77 -3.13 -10.74 6.00
C LEU A 77 -2.30 -12.01 5.76
N ALA A 78 -2.61 -12.72 4.68
CA ALA A 78 -1.92 -13.95 4.28
C ALA A 78 -0.79 -13.67 3.29
N VAL A 79 -0.95 -12.65 2.44
CA VAL A 79 0.02 -12.30 1.40
C VAL A 79 0.30 -10.80 1.40
N LEU A 80 1.57 -10.44 1.57
CA LEU A 80 2.06 -9.07 1.51
C LEU A 80 3.21 -8.95 0.51
N ASN A 81 3.05 -8.09 -0.48
CA ASN A 81 4.12 -7.70 -1.38
C ASN A 81 4.49 -6.22 -1.18
N VAL A 82 5.70 -5.98 -0.65
CA VAL A 82 6.28 -4.64 -0.47
C VAL A 82 7.58 -4.46 -1.25
N SER A 83 7.79 -5.26 -2.29
CA SER A 83 8.99 -5.17 -3.14
C SER A 83 9.13 -3.78 -3.79
N ASN A 84 10.36 -3.35 -4.08
CA ASN A 84 10.63 -2.03 -4.68
C ASN A 84 10.02 -0.87 -3.87
N ASN A 85 10.19 -0.88 -2.55
CA ASN A 85 9.90 0.23 -1.65
C ASN A 85 11.20 0.78 -1.02
N ARG A 86 11.07 1.78 -0.14
CA ARG A 86 12.17 2.43 0.58
C ARG A 86 12.15 2.09 2.07
N LEU A 87 11.69 0.89 2.41
CA LEU A 87 11.55 0.43 3.79
C LEU A 87 12.94 0.32 4.44
N THR A 88 13.11 0.93 5.60
CA THR A 88 14.34 0.81 6.40
C THR A 88 14.27 -0.29 7.44
N GLY A 89 13.08 -0.83 7.68
CA GLY A 89 12.79 -1.85 8.67
C GLY A 89 11.40 -2.45 8.48
N LEU A 90 11.19 -3.60 9.13
CA LEU A 90 9.93 -4.36 9.10
C LEU A 90 9.36 -4.54 10.52
N GLU A 91 9.76 -3.70 11.47
CA GLU A 91 9.33 -3.75 12.88
C GLU A 91 7.81 -3.87 13.05
N PRO A 92 6.96 -3.22 12.24
CA PRO A 92 5.50 -3.36 12.35
C PRO A 92 4.97 -4.76 12.04
N LEU A 93 5.75 -5.61 11.39
CA LEU A 93 5.39 -7.00 11.04
C LEU A 93 6.00 -8.03 12.00
N ALA A 94 6.76 -7.60 13.01
CA ALA A 94 7.48 -8.49 13.91
C ALA A 94 6.63 -9.08 15.06
N ALA A 95 5.30 -8.96 14.97
CA ALA A 95 4.35 -9.37 16.02
C ALA A 95 3.88 -10.82 15.87
#